data_AF-A0A0L6VM69-F1
#
_entry.id   AF-A0A0L6VM69-F1
#
_cell.length_a   1.000
_cell.length_b   1.000
_cell.length_c   1.000
_cell.angle_alpha   90.00
_cell.angle_beta   90.00
_cell.angle_gamma   90.00
#
_symmetry.space_group_name_H-M   'P 1'
#
loop_
_entity.id
_entity.type
_entity.pdbx_description
1 polymer ?
#
loop_
_entity_poly.entity_id
_entity_poly.type
_entity_poly.pdbx_seq_one_letter_code
_entity_poly.pdbx_strand_id
1 'polypeptide(L)'
;MLLRRKRKKQEEEAPKKKFCPIQAVRKPHQKPPAHDPKYLLLLPEILQPYISKVLDIESDEHCGFRVVSYCLGHGQHEHLAVWNELYQHIKERG
;
A
#
# COMPACT_ATOMS: atom_id res chain seq x y z
N MET A 1 -46.25 26.12 49.93
CA MET A 1 -44.82 25.78 49.87
C MET A 1 -44.51 25.15 48.51
N LEU A 2 -43.77 25.88 47.66
CA LEU A 2 -43.23 25.37 46.40
C LEU A 2 -42.04 24.45 46.68
N LEU A 3 -41.92 23.32 45.98
CA LEU A 3 -40.62 22.72 45.69
C LEU A 3 -40.62 22.05 44.30
N ARG A 4 -40.38 22.84 43.26
CA ARG A 4 -40.05 22.32 41.92
C ARG A 4 -38.57 21.90 41.93
N ARG A 5 -38.29 20.59 41.98
CA ARG A 5 -36.94 20.04 41.77
C ARG A 5 -36.48 20.32 40.34
N LYS A 6 -35.54 21.26 40.17
CA LYS A 6 -34.83 21.47 38.91
C LYS A 6 -33.91 20.27 38.64
N ARG A 7 -34.14 19.54 37.55
CA ARG A 7 -33.14 18.63 36.98
C ARG A 7 -32.05 19.48 36.31
N LYS A 8 -30.85 19.52 36.88
CA LYS A 8 -29.65 20.01 36.17
C LYS A 8 -29.28 18.94 35.15
N LYS A 9 -29.42 19.25 33.86
CA LYS A 9 -28.80 18.49 32.77
C LYS A 9 -27.31 18.84 32.81
N GLN A 10 -26.48 17.92 33.29
CA GLN A 10 -25.05 18.01 33.06
C GLN A 10 -24.82 17.65 31.59
N GLU A 11 -24.40 18.65 30.83
CA GLU A 11 -23.86 18.47 29.49
C GLU A 11 -22.43 17.94 29.69
N GLU A 12 -22.29 16.62 29.56
CA GLU A 12 -21.00 15.96 29.53
C GLU A 12 -20.30 16.40 28.24
N GLU A 13 -19.34 17.31 28.38
CA GLU A 13 -18.54 17.83 27.27
C GLU A 13 -17.72 16.66 26.69
N ALA A 14 -18.17 16.14 25.54
CA ALA A 14 -17.51 15.03 24.86
C ALA A 14 -16.01 15.34 24.66
N PRO A 15 -15.11 14.36 24.87
CA PRO A 15 -13.67 14.58 24.79
C PRO A 15 -13.29 15.06 23.38
N LYS A 16 -12.81 16.31 23.29
CA LYS A 16 -12.32 16.92 22.05
C LYS A 16 -11.12 16.12 21.56
N LYS A 17 -11.37 15.16 20.66
CA LYS A 17 -10.31 14.42 19.95
C LYS A 17 -9.46 15.44 19.21
N LYS A 18 -8.19 15.57 19.62
CA LYS A 18 -7.21 16.38 18.92
C LYS A 18 -6.96 15.72 17.56
N PHE A 19 -7.50 16.32 16.52
CA PHE A 19 -7.17 15.95 15.16
C PHE A 19 -5.72 16.38 14.93
N CYS A 20 -4.78 15.44 15.01
CA CYS A 20 -3.46 15.64 14.45
C CYS A 20 -3.66 15.49 12.94
N PRO A 21 -3.45 16.54 12.13
CA PRO A 21 -3.46 16.36 10.69
C PRO A 21 -2.33 15.39 10.39
N ILE A 22 -2.72 14.18 9.95
CA ILE A 22 -1.79 13.26 9.32
C ILE A 22 -1.36 14.03 8.07
N GLN A 23 -0.19 14.67 8.13
CA GLN A 23 0.46 15.08 6.91
C GLN A 23 0.62 13.79 6.13
N ALA A 24 -0.11 13.66 5.03
CA ALA A 24 0.12 12.61 4.06
C ALA A 24 1.53 12.86 3.55
N VAL A 25 2.51 12.25 4.23
CA VAL A 25 3.89 12.24 3.79
C VAL A 25 3.84 11.51 2.46
N ARG A 26 3.81 12.29 1.37
CA ARG A 26 4.13 11.77 0.05
C ARG A 26 5.48 11.10 0.23
N LYS A 27 5.50 9.76 0.23
CA LYS A 27 6.77 9.04 0.38
C LYS A 27 7.69 9.61 -0.69
N PRO A 28 8.84 10.21 -0.32
CA PRO A 28 9.76 10.78 -1.29
C PRO A 28 10.05 9.72 -2.33
N HIS A 29 10.12 10.13 -3.60
CA HIS A 29 10.44 9.29 -4.77
C HIS A 29 11.34 8.15 -4.34
N GLN A 30 10.74 6.97 -4.15
CA GLN A 30 11.51 5.87 -3.61
C GLN A 30 12.56 5.50 -4.64
N LYS A 31 13.74 5.15 -4.12
CA LYS A 31 14.82 4.68 -4.97
C LYS A 31 14.30 3.46 -5.75
N PRO A 32 14.46 3.44 -7.09
CA PRO A 32 14.02 2.31 -7.87
C PRO A 32 14.71 1.02 -7.38
N PRO A 33 14.03 -0.14 -7.47
CA PRO A 33 14.60 -1.46 -7.28
C PRO A 33 15.95 -1.58 -7.98
N ALA A 34 16.94 -2.10 -7.27
CA ALA A 34 18.26 -2.27 -7.84
C ALA A 34 18.21 -3.32 -8.97
N HIS A 35 18.91 -3.04 -10.07
CA HIS A 35 19.18 -4.06 -11.06
C HIS A 35 20.39 -4.88 -10.61
N ASP A 36 20.22 -6.18 -10.35
CA ASP A 36 21.32 -7.07 -10.01
C ASP A 36 21.45 -8.21 -11.04
N PRO A 37 22.32 -8.05 -12.06
CA PRO A 37 22.51 -9.06 -13.11
C PRO A 37 23.19 -10.33 -12.59
N LYS A 38 23.75 -10.36 -11.38
CA LYS A 38 24.40 -11.56 -10.84
C LYS A 38 23.40 -12.72 -10.70
N TYR A 39 22.14 -12.42 -10.38
CA TYR A 39 21.10 -13.45 -10.28
C TYR A 39 20.70 -14.03 -11.63
N LEU A 40 20.99 -13.35 -12.75
CA LEU A 40 20.77 -13.91 -14.10
C LEU A 40 21.62 -15.17 -14.31
N LEU A 41 22.83 -15.20 -13.74
CA LEU A 41 23.74 -16.34 -13.83
C LEU A 41 23.26 -17.56 -13.03
N LEU A 42 22.31 -17.38 -12.10
CA LEU A 42 21.71 -18.48 -11.34
C LEU A 42 20.55 -19.15 -12.09
N LEU A 43 20.08 -18.53 -13.17
CA LEU A 43 18.99 -19.07 -13.98
C LEU A 43 19.55 -20.06 -15.01
N PRO A 44 18.76 -21.08 -15.39
CA PRO A 44 19.10 -21.98 -16.48
C PRO A 44 19.57 -21.19 -17.72
N GLU A 45 20.68 -21.62 -18.35
CA GLU A 45 21.27 -20.93 -19.51
C GLU A 45 20.26 -20.72 -20.64
N ILE A 46 19.31 -21.64 -20.80
CA ILE A 46 18.22 -21.51 -21.78
C ILE A 46 17.33 -20.29 -21.56
N LEU A 47 17.20 -19.79 -20.33
CA LEU A 47 16.35 -18.64 -19.99
C LEU A 47 17.10 -17.30 -20.07
N GLN A 48 18.42 -17.31 -19.87
CA GLN A 48 19.22 -16.09 -19.77
C GLN A 48 19.08 -15.14 -20.98
N PRO A 49 19.06 -15.61 -22.25
CA PRO A 49 18.90 -14.74 -23.42
C PRO A 49 17.56 -14.00 -23.47
N TYR A 50 16.54 -14.52 -22.76
CA TYR A 50 15.19 -13.96 -22.77
C TYR A 50 14.93 -12.97 -21.63
N ILE A 51 15.90 -12.77 -20.75
CA ILE A 51 15.74 -11.92 -19.56
C ILE A 51 16.51 -10.63 -19.75
N SER A 52 15.78 -9.52 -19.90
CA SER A 52 16.39 -8.21 -20.08
C SER A 52 16.91 -7.59 -18.77
N LYS A 53 16.21 -7.82 -17.65
CA LYS A 53 16.50 -7.20 -16.35
C LYS A 53 16.14 -8.14 -15.21
N VAL A 54 16.91 -8.06 -14.14
CA VAL A 54 16.63 -8.67 -12.83
C VAL A 54 16.48 -7.54 -11.83
N LEU A 55 15.33 -7.45 -11.17
CA LEU A 55 15.02 -6.38 -10.23
C LEU A 55 14.91 -6.95 -8.82
N ASP A 56 15.60 -6.32 -7.88
CA ASP A 56 15.51 -6.67 -6.45
C ASP A 56 14.27 -6.02 -5.82
N ILE A 57 13.19 -6.81 -5.75
CA ILE A 57 11.88 -6.41 -5.21
C ILE A 57 11.70 -7.03 -3.82
N GLU A 58 11.03 -6.33 -2.91
CA GLU A 58 10.68 -6.88 -1.60
C GLU A 58 9.97 -8.24 -1.73
N SER A 59 10.56 -9.26 -1.08
CA SER A 59 10.17 -10.68 -1.23
C SER A 59 9.04 -11.12 -0.29
N ASP A 60 8.12 -10.23 0.05
CA ASP A 60 6.98 -10.53 0.92
C ASP A 60 5.85 -11.26 0.17
N GLU A 61 4.73 -11.50 0.86
CA GLU A 61 3.54 -12.13 0.28
C GLU A 61 2.92 -11.35 -0.89
N HIS A 62 3.35 -10.11 -1.13
CA HIS A 62 2.87 -9.24 -2.20
C HIS A 62 3.88 -9.08 -3.35
N CYS A 63 5.00 -9.80 -3.33
CA CYS A 63 6.10 -9.62 -4.29
C CYS A 63 5.66 -9.59 -5.76
N GLY A 64 4.71 -10.45 -6.16
CA GLY A 64 4.16 -10.45 -7.52
C GLY A 64 3.43 -9.15 -7.87
N PHE A 65 2.59 -8.64 -6.97
CA PHE A 65 1.89 -7.36 -7.17
C PHE A 65 2.85 -6.16 -7.13
N ARG A 66 3.90 -6.25 -6.31
CA ARG A 66 4.97 -5.24 -6.24
C ARG A 66 5.72 -5.13 -7.56
N VAL A 67 6.07 -6.26 -8.19
CA VAL A 67 6.67 -6.30 -9.52
C VAL A 67 5.76 -5.63 -10.54
N VAL A 68 4.47 -5.99 -10.58
CA VAL A 68 3.51 -5.41 -11.53
C VAL A 68 3.38 -3.90 -11.32
N SER A 69 3.19 -3.46 -10.07
CA SER A 69 3.08 -2.04 -9.72
C SER A 69 4.32 -1.24 -10.14
N TYR A 70 5.51 -1.81 -9.96
CA TYR A 70 6.75 -1.20 -10.43
C TYR A 70 6.81 -1.11 -11.96
N CYS A 71 6.46 -2.19 -12.67
CA CYS A 71 6.42 -2.23 -14.14
C CYS A 71 5.41 -1.23 -14.74
N LEU A 72 4.34 -0.90 -14.01
CA LEU A 72 3.36 0.13 -14.40
C LEU A 72 3.84 1.56 -14.10
N GLY A 73 5.00 1.75 -13.47
CA GLY A 73 5.57 3.07 -13.16
C GLY A 73 5.05 3.68 -11.85
N HIS A 74 4.25 2.96 -11.07
CA HIS A 74 3.72 3.44 -9.80
C HIS A 74 4.70 3.25 -8.63
N GLY A 75 5.77 2.47 -8.86
CA GLY A 75 6.68 2.02 -7.82
C GLY A 75 6.15 0.78 -7.10
N GLN A 76 7.02 0.08 -6.37
CA GLN A 76 6.66 -1.22 -5.75
C GLN A 76 5.69 -1.10 -4.55
N HIS A 77 5.50 0.09 -3.98
CA HIS A 77 4.66 0.28 -2.79
C HIS A 77 3.17 0.50 -3.09
N GLU A 78 2.82 0.71 -4.36
CA GLU A 78 1.42 0.85 -4.81
C GLU A 78 0.79 -0.52 -5.18
N HIS A 79 1.38 -1.62 -4.71
CA HIS A 79 0.95 -2.99 -5.01
C HIS A 79 -0.49 -3.31 -4.57
N LEU A 80 -0.98 -2.67 -3.51
CA LEU A 80 -2.37 -2.83 -3.05
C LEU A 80 -3.38 -2.26 -4.05
N ALA A 81 -3.02 -1.22 -4.80
CA ALA A 81 -3.89 -0.68 -5.84
C ALA A 81 -4.07 -1.70 -6.98
N VAL A 82 -2.96 -2.31 -7.41
CA VAL A 82 -2.96 -3.39 -8.42
C VAL A 82 -3.80 -4.59 -7.95
N TRP A 83 -3.64 -5.00 -6.70
CA TRP A 83 -4.43 -6.10 -6.14
C TRP A 83 -5.94 -5.79 -6.13
N ASN A 84 -6.32 -4.60 -5.66
CA ASN A 84 -7.72 -4.16 -5.62
C ASN A 84 -8.35 -4.11 -7.02
N GLU A 85 -7.63 -3.58 -8.01
CA GLU A 85 -8.10 -3.50 -9.40
C GLU A 85 -8.32 -4.90 -9.98
N LEU A 86 -7.37 -5.81 -9.80
CA LEU A 86 -7.50 -7.20 -10.24
C LEU A 86 -8.69 -7.90 -9.56
N TYR A 87 -8.86 -7.69 -8.25
CA TYR A 87 -9.97 -8.27 -7.51
C TYR A 87 -11.34 -7.80 -8.02
N GLN A 88 -11.51 -6.48 -8.27
CA GLN A 88 -12.76 -5.97 -8.85
C GLN A 88 -12.99 -6.55 -10.24
N HIS A 89 -11.96 -6.60 -11.09
CA HIS A 89 -12.08 -7.20 -12.42
C HIS A 89 -12.51 -8.67 -12.40
N ILE A 90 -12.01 -9.46 -11.45
CA ILE A 90 -12.42 -10.87 -11.31
C ILE A 90 -13.86 -10.95 -10.80
N LYS A 91 -14.20 -10.14 -9.79
CA LYS A 91 -15.53 -10.10 -9.19
C LYS A 91 -16.62 -9.69 -10.17
N GLU A 92 -16.34 -8.73 -11.05
CA GLU A 92 -17.30 -8.24 -12.06
C GLU A 92 -17.48 -9.21 -13.24
N ARG A 93 -16.55 -10.16 -13.44
CA ARG A 93 -16.63 -11.17 -14.49
C ARG A 93 -17.32 -12.47 -14.06
N GLY A 94 -17.44 -12.70 -12.75
CA GLY A 94 -18.13 -13.86 -12.18
C GLY A 94 -19.62 -13.62 -12.03
#